data_AF-A0A941YMC1-F1
#
_entry.id   AF-A0A941YMC1-F1
#
_cell.length_a   1.000
_cell.length_b   1.000
_cell.length_c   1.000
_cell.angle_alpha   90.00
_cell.angle_beta   90.00
_cell.angle_gamma   90.00
#
_symmetry.space_group_name_H-M   'P 1'
#
loop_
_entity.id
_entity.type
_entity.pdbx_description
1 polymer ?
#
loop_
_entity_poly.entity_id
_entity_poly.type
_entity_poly.pdbx_seq_one_letter_code
_entity_poly.pdbx_strand_id
1 'polypeptide(L)'
;MKLSVSTRASLKVTAVALLISAGLFLGYRAWGDVQLNGYTPTPIPPGDVTLVGIDSKGHYRIIVANEVAQLAEVTNSGAGKASSMDADSTNIRRIPIKEFLGSLRGDEKDLSWLVMSMNKMSQDDLPPTKVEWASADVEKALAGDPELKAKLESDLHLGLDGTPPDTLRLKTLLNGIVLDLPVKVQVPVEGIDKTLTATVQEAFMSRFAQDVQKKINEKFNPPQEMITAWYRDIALDVLNGKRAKEDIAAILKTKTSTSRQQALAEKPERLLQSSKVLLNDKQITGATVQSYQGQGNKTYANLTLRVTDDGRMRLWKYSHGRQEFHLMFVVNGVPLAAPKIDTELSSNEIVLRQLPNVELAQEAADFINKKGQESKP
;
A
#
# COMPACT_ATOMS: atom_id res chain seq x y z
N MET A 1 -61.26 37.97 11.30
CA MET A 1 -60.05 37.12 11.50
C MET A 1 -58.81 38.00 11.26
N LYS A 2 -58.31 38.69 12.29
CA LYS A 2 -57.14 39.56 12.20
C LYS A 2 -55.88 38.70 12.39
N LEU A 3 -55.26 38.27 11.29
CA LEU A 3 -53.91 37.72 11.35
C LEU A 3 -52.94 38.85 11.73
N SER A 4 -52.25 38.62 12.84
CA SER A 4 -51.48 39.57 13.61
C SER A 4 -50.35 40.27 12.83
N VAL A 5 -50.18 41.56 13.06
CA VAL A 5 -49.05 42.39 12.61
C VAL A 5 -47.67 41.85 13.05
N SER A 6 -47.63 40.89 13.99
CA SER A 6 -46.40 40.27 14.52
C SER A 6 -45.62 39.43 13.48
N THR A 7 -46.30 38.83 12.49
CA THR A 7 -45.67 37.92 11.52
C THR A 7 -44.77 38.65 10.50
N ARG A 8 -45.08 39.92 10.18
CA ARG A 8 -44.30 40.72 9.22
C ARG A 8 -43.01 41.31 9.80
N ALA A 9 -42.97 41.57 11.10
CA ALA A 9 -41.76 42.03 11.79
C ALA A 9 -40.75 40.87 11.95
N SER A 10 -41.24 39.68 12.32
CA SER A 10 -40.45 38.44 12.38
C SER A 10 -39.79 38.10 11.04
N LEU A 11 -40.52 38.18 9.92
CA LEU A 11 -39.98 37.86 8.59
C LEU A 11 -38.82 38.77 8.17
N LYS A 12 -38.88 40.06 8.53
CA LYS A 12 -37.81 41.04 8.22
C LYS A 12 -36.55 40.79 9.05
N VAL A 13 -36.71 40.48 10.34
CA VAL A 13 -35.57 40.15 11.22
C VAL A 13 -34.90 38.86 10.74
N THR A 14 -35.67 37.84 10.37
CA THR A 14 -35.14 36.59 9.82
C THR A 14 -34.42 36.80 8.48
N ALA A 15 -34.96 37.62 7.58
CA ALA A 15 -34.31 37.92 6.31
C ALA A 15 -32.99 38.69 6.48
N VAL A 16 -32.94 39.66 7.40
CA VAL A 16 -31.70 40.39 7.74
C VAL A 16 -30.68 39.45 8.40
N ALA A 17 -31.11 38.58 9.32
CA ALA A 17 -30.24 37.59 9.94
C ALA A 17 -29.68 36.61 8.90
N LEU A 18 -30.49 36.16 7.94
CA LEU A 18 -30.05 35.30 6.83
C LEU A 18 -29.05 36.01 5.92
N LEU A 19 -29.28 37.29 5.58
CA LEU A 19 -28.35 38.07 4.76
C LEU A 19 -27.01 38.32 5.45
N ILE A 20 -27.03 38.66 6.75
CA ILE A 20 -25.79 38.82 7.54
C ILE A 20 -25.05 37.48 7.63
N SER A 21 -25.76 36.39 7.92
CA SER A 21 -25.17 35.06 7.98
C SER A 21 -24.57 34.64 6.64
N ALA A 22 -25.28 34.89 5.54
CA ALA A 22 -24.78 34.64 4.18
C ALA A 22 -23.57 35.52 3.84
N GLY A 23 -23.59 36.80 4.21
CA GLY A 23 -22.46 37.72 4.02
C GLY A 23 -21.22 37.32 4.81
N LEU A 24 -21.38 36.91 6.08
CA LEU A 24 -20.30 36.39 6.91
C LEU A 24 -19.74 35.08 6.36
N PHE A 25 -20.61 34.17 5.91
CA PHE A 25 -20.20 32.90 5.30
C PHE A 25 -19.41 33.11 4.00
N LEU A 26 -19.91 33.98 3.10
CA LEU A 26 -19.23 34.30 1.84
C LEU A 26 -17.93 35.07 2.09
N GLY A 27 -17.90 35.98 3.07
CA GLY A 27 -16.70 36.71 3.47
C GLY A 27 -15.61 35.79 4.03
N TYR A 28 -15.97 34.85 4.91
CA TYR A 28 -15.05 33.84 5.44
C TYR A 28 -14.48 32.96 4.32
N ARG A 29 -15.35 32.50 3.41
CA ARG A 29 -14.92 31.67 2.27
C ARG A 29 -13.97 32.42 1.34
N ALA A 30 -14.32 33.65 0.96
CA ALA A 30 -13.49 34.47 0.07
C ALA A 30 -12.13 34.81 0.71
N TRP A 31 -12.11 35.09 2.01
CA TRP A 31 -10.87 35.32 2.75
C TRP A 31 -9.99 34.05 2.78
N GLY A 32 -10.59 32.90 3.06
CA GLY A 32 -9.91 31.60 3.00
C GLY A 32 -9.33 31.31 1.62
N ASP A 33 -10.11 31.53 0.55
CA ASP A 33 -9.65 31.35 -0.82
C ASP A 33 -8.43 32.24 -1.13
N VAL A 34 -8.46 33.53 -0.74
CA VAL A 34 -7.33 34.45 -0.96
C VAL A 34 -6.08 34.00 -0.20
N GLN A 35 -6.22 33.62 1.06
CA GLN A 35 -5.08 33.22 1.89
C GLN A 35 -4.47 31.89 1.42
N LEU A 36 -5.30 30.92 1.04
CA LEU A 36 -4.86 29.60 0.61
C LEU A 36 -4.32 29.58 -0.83
N ASN A 37 -4.79 30.50 -1.69
CA ASN A 37 -4.26 30.66 -3.05
C ASN A 37 -2.82 31.18 -3.02
N GLY A 38 -2.47 32.06 -2.07
CA GLY A 38 -1.09 32.55 -1.90
C GLY A 38 -0.14 31.55 -1.24
N TYR A 39 -0.65 30.51 -0.58
CA TYR A 39 0.16 29.55 0.18
C TYR A 39 0.47 28.28 -0.62
N THR A 40 1.70 28.10 -1.08
CA THR A 40 2.15 26.87 -1.75
C THR A 40 3.02 26.05 -0.81
N PRO A 41 2.48 25.00 -0.15
CA PRO A 41 3.25 24.23 0.81
C PRO A 41 4.37 23.48 0.08
N THR A 42 5.62 23.66 0.54
CA THR A 42 6.75 22.83 0.10
C THR A 42 6.43 21.39 0.44
N PRO A 43 6.51 20.44 -0.51
CA PRO A 43 6.28 19.04 -0.19
C PRO A 43 7.23 18.54 0.92
N ILE A 44 6.78 17.55 1.68
CA ILE A 44 7.54 16.99 2.79
C ILE A 44 7.58 15.47 2.70
N PRO A 45 8.68 14.82 3.09
CA PRO A 45 8.73 13.36 3.18
C PRO A 45 8.03 12.90 4.48
N PRO A 46 7.60 11.63 4.53
CA PRO A 46 7.19 11.00 5.80
C PRO A 46 8.32 11.03 6.84
N GLY A 47 7.93 11.25 8.09
CA GLY A 47 8.78 11.12 9.27
C GLY A 47 8.36 9.96 10.17
N ASP A 48 8.84 9.94 11.40
CA ASP A 48 8.42 8.91 12.38
C ASP A 48 6.98 9.16 12.83
N VAL A 49 6.60 10.42 12.97
CA VAL A 49 5.22 10.87 13.16
C VAL A 49 4.77 11.46 11.83
N THR A 50 3.77 10.86 11.21
CA THR A 50 3.29 11.28 9.88
C THR A 50 1.77 11.31 9.83
N LEU A 51 1.22 12.36 9.23
CA LEU A 51 -0.17 12.43 8.82
C LEU A 51 -0.26 12.42 7.30
N VAL A 52 -0.86 11.38 6.74
CA VAL A 52 -1.00 11.19 5.29
C VAL A 52 -2.47 11.37 4.91
N GLY A 53 -2.73 12.25 3.94
CA GLY A 53 -4.01 12.32 3.26
C GLY A 53 -4.07 11.31 2.12
N ILE A 54 -5.16 10.55 2.06
CA ILE A 54 -5.41 9.56 0.99
C ILE A 54 -6.67 9.97 0.25
N ASP A 55 -6.58 10.12 -1.07
CA ASP A 55 -7.75 10.39 -1.90
C ASP A 55 -8.65 9.15 -1.97
N SER A 56 -9.86 9.26 -1.42
CA SER A 56 -10.88 8.20 -1.36
C SER A 56 -11.47 7.84 -2.72
N LYS A 57 -11.16 8.62 -3.78
CA LYS A 57 -11.51 8.27 -5.16
C LYS A 57 -10.67 7.12 -5.71
N GLY A 58 -9.48 6.90 -5.14
CA GLY A 58 -8.73 5.66 -5.36
C GLY A 58 -9.46 4.51 -4.65
N HIS A 59 -9.36 3.29 -5.16
CA HIS A 59 -9.93 2.08 -4.54
C HIS A 59 -9.30 1.74 -3.17
N TYR A 60 -8.82 2.73 -2.41
CA TYR A 60 -8.14 2.62 -1.15
C TYR A 60 -8.93 3.37 -0.09
N ARG A 61 -9.20 2.70 1.03
CA ARG A 61 -9.80 3.32 2.21
C ARG A 61 -9.01 2.90 3.44
N ILE A 62 -9.10 3.71 4.47
CA ILE A 62 -8.57 3.31 5.77
C ILE A 62 -9.71 2.65 6.56
N ILE A 63 -9.43 1.50 7.14
CA ILE A 63 -10.37 0.67 7.89
C ILE A 63 -9.81 0.51 9.30
N VAL A 64 -10.64 0.64 10.33
CA VAL A 64 -10.22 0.34 11.70
C VAL A 64 -10.66 -1.08 12.02
N ALA A 65 -9.70 -1.97 12.26
CA ALA A 65 -9.94 -3.37 12.60
C ALA A 65 -9.04 -3.78 13.77
N ASN A 66 -9.60 -4.48 14.76
CA ASN A 66 -8.90 -4.84 16.00
C ASN A 66 -8.19 -3.63 16.63
N GLU A 67 -8.91 -2.50 16.73
CA GLU A 67 -8.44 -1.28 17.38
C GLU A 67 -7.26 -0.55 16.69
N VAL A 68 -6.85 -1.01 15.51
CA VAL A 68 -5.75 -0.44 14.73
C VAL A 68 -6.26 0.03 13.36
N ALA A 69 -5.82 1.21 12.92
CA ALA A 69 -6.15 1.71 11.59
C ALA A 69 -5.34 0.96 10.52
N GLN A 70 -5.93 0.63 9.37
CA GLN A 70 -5.28 -0.14 8.32
C GLN A 70 -5.65 0.44 6.97
N LEU A 71 -4.65 0.72 6.14
CA LEU A 71 -4.88 1.07 4.75
C LEU A 71 -5.24 -0.19 3.97
N ALA A 72 -6.33 -0.15 3.23
CA ALA A 72 -6.81 -1.30 2.48
C ALA A 72 -7.29 -0.96 1.07
N GLU A 73 -7.06 -1.90 0.15
CA GLU A 73 -7.66 -1.92 -1.19
C GLU A 73 -9.10 -2.48 -1.10
N VAL A 74 -10.05 -1.78 -1.71
CA VAL A 74 -11.47 -2.13 -1.77
C VAL A 74 -11.84 -2.42 -3.23
N THR A 75 -12.00 -3.69 -3.56
CA THR A 75 -12.58 -4.10 -4.83
C THR A 75 -14.09 -3.84 -4.81
N ASN A 76 -14.61 -3.14 -5.83
CA ASN A 76 -16.00 -2.71 -5.98
C ASN A 76 -17.01 -3.88 -6.10
N SER A 77 -17.26 -4.60 -5.00
CA SER A 77 -18.34 -5.60 -4.89
C SER A 77 -19.50 -5.12 -4.01
N GLY A 78 -19.57 -3.82 -3.68
CA GLY A 78 -20.60 -3.30 -2.77
C GLY A 78 -20.49 -1.79 -2.55
N ALA A 79 -20.60 -1.00 -3.60
CA ALA A 79 -20.71 0.46 -3.50
C ALA A 79 -22.13 0.89 -3.08
N GLY A 80 -22.61 0.34 -1.96
CA GLY A 80 -23.89 0.67 -1.36
C GLY A 80 -23.76 0.66 0.16
N LYS A 81 -23.62 1.85 0.77
CA LYS A 81 -23.79 2.15 2.20
C LYS A 81 -23.50 0.97 3.15
N ALA A 82 -22.23 0.60 3.31
CA ALA A 82 -21.83 -0.21 4.46
C ALA A 82 -21.66 0.72 5.67
N SER A 83 -22.68 0.73 6.55
CA SER A 83 -22.57 1.26 7.90
C SER A 83 -21.44 0.56 8.65
N SER A 84 -20.70 1.35 9.42
CA SER A 84 -19.37 1.13 9.97
C SER A 84 -19.26 0.08 11.10
N MET A 85 -19.98 -1.05 11.07
CA MET A 85 -19.91 -2.02 12.18
C MET A 85 -19.88 -3.51 11.83
N ASP A 86 -20.14 -3.93 10.59
CA ASP A 86 -19.98 -5.34 10.19
C ASP A 86 -19.16 -5.43 8.90
N ALA A 87 -17.85 -5.52 9.05
CA ALA A 87 -16.94 -5.80 7.95
C ALA A 87 -16.43 -7.26 8.02
N ASP A 88 -17.36 -8.22 8.08
CA ASP A 88 -17.10 -9.55 7.55
C ASP A 88 -17.00 -9.43 6.02
N SER A 89 -15.86 -8.92 5.55
CA SER A 89 -15.59 -8.76 4.13
C SER A 89 -14.31 -9.48 3.79
N THR A 90 -14.50 -10.67 3.22
CA THR A 90 -13.52 -11.61 2.69
C THR A 90 -12.61 -11.03 1.58
N ASN A 91 -12.70 -9.73 1.25
CA ASN A 91 -11.97 -9.07 0.17
C ASN A 91 -11.24 -7.78 0.61
N ILE A 92 -10.97 -7.57 1.90
CA ILE A 92 -10.10 -6.48 2.36
C ILE A 92 -8.64 -6.92 2.25
N ARG A 93 -7.87 -6.22 1.42
CA ARG A 93 -6.42 -6.42 1.35
C ARG A 93 -5.68 -5.36 2.15
N ARG A 94 -4.93 -5.78 3.17
CA ARG A 94 -4.08 -4.91 3.98
C ARG A 94 -2.86 -4.44 3.19
N ILE A 95 -2.56 -3.15 3.27
CA ILE A 95 -1.37 -2.54 2.70
C ILE A 95 -0.32 -2.38 3.82
N PRO A 96 0.94 -2.79 3.57
CA PRO A 96 2.00 -2.68 4.56
C PRO A 96 2.43 -1.21 4.73
N ILE A 97 2.09 -0.60 5.87
CA ILE A 97 2.24 0.85 6.12
C ILE A 97 3.70 1.28 6.16
N LYS A 98 4.58 0.49 6.76
CA LYS A 98 6.01 0.81 6.85
C LYS A 98 6.61 0.93 5.45
N GLU A 99 6.38 -0.05 4.60
CA GLU A 99 6.85 -0.12 3.23
C GLU A 99 6.22 0.99 2.36
N PHE A 100 4.95 1.30 2.58
CA PHE A 100 4.26 2.42 1.96
C PHE A 100 4.91 3.78 2.32
N LEU A 101 5.17 4.04 3.60
CA LEU A 101 5.84 5.28 4.02
C LEU A 101 7.31 5.32 3.58
N GLY A 102 8.01 4.19 3.61
CA GLY A 102 9.35 4.02 3.05
C GLY A 102 9.43 4.39 1.58
N SER A 103 8.48 3.88 0.79
CA SER A 103 8.35 4.19 -0.63
C SER A 103 8.17 5.70 -0.85
N LEU A 104 7.30 6.36 -0.08
CA LEU A 104 7.11 7.82 -0.16
C LEU A 104 8.36 8.64 0.26
N ARG A 105 9.29 8.05 1.02
CA ARG A 105 10.63 8.63 1.29
C ARG A 105 11.63 8.38 0.16
N GLY A 106 11.29 7.54 -0.81
CA GLY A 106 12.16 7.14 -1.90
C GLY A 106 13.03 5.91 -1.63
N ASP A 107 12.69 5.10 -0.63
CA ASP A 107 13.41 3.85 -0.34
C ASP A 107 12.99 2.75 -1.33
N GLU A 108 13.92 2.34 -2.21
CA GLU A 108 13.69 1.31 -3.23
C GLU A 108 13.47 -0.10 -2.64
N LYS A 109 14.03 -0.39 -1.47
CA LYS A 109 13.83 -1.68 -0.80
C LYS A 109 12.41 -1.76 -0.27
N ASP A 110 11.96 -0.73 0.44
CA ASP A 110 10.58 -0.64 0.93
C ASP A 110 9.58 -0.65 -0.24
N LEU A 111 9.91 0.01 -1.35
CA LEU A 111 9.13 -0.05 -2.59
C LEU A 111 9.05 -1.47 -3.18
N SER A 112 10.16 -2.20 -3.21
CA SER A 112 10.19 -3.59 -3.68
C SER A 112 9.23 -4.47 -2.91
N TRP A 113 9.24 -4.35 -1.57
CA TRP A 113 8.30 -5.05 -0.71
C TRP A 113 6.85 -4.64 -0.91
N LEU A 114 6.60 -3.33 -1.07
CA LEU A 114 5.25 -2.83 -1.34
C LEU A 114 4.71 -3.40 -2.65
N VAL A 115 5.52 -3.38 -3.73
CA VAL A 115 5.13 -3.92 -5.04
C VAL A 115 4.82 -5.42 -4.94
N MET A 116 5.68 -6.21 -4.30
CA MET A 116 5.44 -7.65 -4.10
C MET A 116 4.16 -7.90 -3.29
N SER A 117 4.04 -7.23 -2.14
CA SER A 117 2.89 -7.36 -1.23
C SER A 117 1.58 -6.97 -1.92
N MET A 118 1.58 -5.93 -2.77
CA MET A 118 0.45 -5.47 -3.58
C MET A 118 0.19 -6.31 -4.84
N ASN A 119 1.07 -7.25 -5.19
CA ASN A 119 0.87 -8.21 -6.28
C ASN A 119 0.69 -9.66 -5.80
N LYS A 120 0.51 -9.87 -4.49
CA LYS A 120 0.26 -11.18 -3.85
C LYS A 120 1.46 -12.10 -3.97
N MET A 121 2.65 -11.52 -3.86
CA MET A 121 3.92 -12.23 -3.85
C MET A 121 4.49 -12.13 -2.44
N SER A 122 4.85 -13.26 -1.83
CA SER A 122 5.55 -13.32 -0.56
C SER A 122 6.98 -13.83 -0.76
N GLN A 123 7.88 -13.50 0.17
CA GLN A 123 9.18 -14.19 0.24
C GLN A 123 9.05 -15.65 0.66
N ASP A 124 7.97 -16.00 1.36
CA ASP A 124 7.68 -17.38 1.77
C ASP A 124 7.36 -18.28 0.56
N ASP A 125 6.99 -17.67 -0.58
CA ASP A 125 6.73 -18.38 -1.84
C ASP A 125 8.04 -18.72 -2.59
N LEU A 126 9.18 -18.18 -2.15
CA LEU A 126 10.47 -18.40 -2.80
C LEU A 126 11.10 -19.74 -2.35
N PRO A 127 11.81 -20.44 -3.25
CA PRO A 127 12.50 -21.67 -2.88
C PRO A 127 13.57 -21.42 -1.81
N PRO A 128 13.85 -22.40 -0.93
CA PRO A 128 14.83 -22.25 0.14
C PRO A 128 16.25 -22.05 -0.40
N THR A 129 16.56 -22.62 -1.58
CA THR A 129 17.77 -22.27 -2.32
C THR A 129 17.39 -21.42 -3.52
N LYS A 130 17.78 -20.15 -3.48
CA LYS A 130 17.54 -19.21 -4.58
C LYS A 130 18.62 -19.34 -5.65
N VAL A 131 18.21 -19.63 -6.88
CA VAL A 131 19.03 -19.46 -8.07
C VAL A 131 18.50 -18.22 -8.79
N GLU A 132 19.09 -17.07 -8.47
CA GLU A 132 18.60 -15.76 -8.91
C GLU A 132 19.04 -15.46 -10.34
N TRP A 133 18.09 -14.96 -11.14
CA TRP A 133 18.26 -14.63 -12.55
C TRP A 133 17.73 -13.22 -12.81
N ALA A 134 18.64 -12.30 -13.12
CA ALA A 134 18.27 -10.97 -13.57
C ALA A 134 17.50 -11.03 -14.90
N SER A 135 16.43 -10.25 -15.04
CA SER A 135 15.60 -10.23 -16.25
C SER A 135 16.43 -10.00 -17.52
N ALA A 136 17.47 -9.15 -17.45
CA ALA A 136 18.35 -8.85 -18.57
C ALA A 136 19.18 -10.06 -19.02
N ASP A 137 19.61 -10.92 -18.09
CA ASP A 137 20.39 -12.11 -18.44
C ASP A 137 19.50 -13.22 -18.99
N VAL A 138 18.25 -13.32 -18.52
CA VAL A 138 17.23 -14.16 -19.15
C VAL A 138 16.99 -13.71 -20.59
N GLU A 139 16.82 -12.41 -20.84
CA GLU A 139 16.63 -11.88 -22.20
C GLU A 139 17.81 -12.19 -23.13
N LYS A 140 19.06 -12.06 -22.65
CA LYS A 140 20.26 -12.45 -23.42
C LYS A 140 20.29 -13.95 -23.71
N ALA A 141 19.96 -14.80 -22.72
CA ALA A 141 19.86 -16.24 -22.91
C ALA A 141 18.82 -16.60 -23.99
N LEU A 142 17.64 -15.97 -23.95
CA LEU A 142 16.58 -16.14 -24.94
C LEU A 142 16.95 -15.58 -26.33
N ALA A 143 17.82 -14.56 -26.38
CA ALA A 143 18.34 -13.99 -27.62
C ALA A 143 19.45 -14.84 -28.28
N GLY A 144 19.91 -15.90 -27.61
CA GLY A 144 20.86 -16.86 -28.16
C GLY A 144 22.29 -16.74 -27.64
N ASP A 145 22.52 -16.05 -26.51
CA ASP A 145 23.80 -16.12 -25.80
C ASP A 145 24.06 -17.58 -25.38
N PRO A 146 25.12 -18.25 -25.89
CA PRO A 146 25.29 -19.69 -25.70
C PRO A 146 25.64 -20.05 -24.25
N GLU A 147 26.39 -19.20 -23.54
CA GLU A 147 26.79 -19.45 -22.15
C GLU A 147 25.61 -19.27 -21.22
N LEU A 148 24.88 -18.16 -21.36
CA LEU A 148 23.70 -17.89 -20.54
C LEU A 148 22.56 -18.85 -20.87
N LYS A 149 22.37 -19.24 -22.13
CA LYS A 149 21.40 -20.26 -22.51
C LYS A 149 21.70 -21.61 -21.84
N ALA A 150 22.93 -22.10 -21.97
CA ALA A 150 23.31 -23.37 -21.37
C ALA A 150 23.18 -23.35 -19.83
N LYS A 151 23.55 -22.22 -19.20
CA LYS A 151 23.36 -22.01 -17.76
C LYS A 151 21.88 -22.02 -17.37
N LEU A 152 21.04 -21.29 -18.11
CA LEU A 152 19.61 -21.19 -17.85
C LEU A 152 18.91 -22.55 -17.97
N GLU A 153 19.20 -23.31 -19.04
CA GLU A 153 18.64 -24.67 -19.23
C GLU A 153 19.11 -25.64 -18.14
N SER A 154 20.36 -25.50 -17.69
CA SER A 154 20.92 -26.26 -16.57
C SER A 154 20.20 -25.95 -15.25
N ASP A 155 20.00 -24.66 -14.95
CA ASP A 155 19.38 -24.19 -13.70
C ASP A 155 17.86 -24.51 -13.66
N LEU A 156 17.18 -24.41 -14.79
CA LEU A 156 15.77 -24.81 -14.96
C LEU A 156 15.55 -26.32 -14.95
N HIS A 157 16.62 -27.08 -15.17
CA HIS A 157 16.57 -28.52 -15.40
C HIS A 157 15.66 -28.93 -16.57
N LEU A 158 15.59 -28.09 -17.60
CA LEU A 158 14.71 -28.26 -18.76
C LEU A 158 15.25 -27.42 -19.91
N GLY A 159 15.22 -27.95 -21.14
CA GLY A 159 15.51 -27.17 -22.34
C GLY A 159 14.53 -26.02 -22.52
N LEU A 160 14.94 -24.94 -23.18
CA LEU A 160 14.05 -23.81 -23.45
C LEU A 160 12.85 -24.18 -24.35
N ASP A 161 12.96 -25.29 -25.08
CA ASP A 161 11.90 -25.89 -25.91
C ASP A 161 11.01 -26.89 -25.12
N GLY A 162 11.24 -27.04 -23.81
CA GLY A 162 10.53 -27.97 -22.95
C GLY A 162 11.04 -29.40 -23.00
N THR A 163 12.20 -29.67 -23.62
CA THR A 163 12.79 -31.00 -23.65
C THR A 163 13.49 -31.33 -22.31
N PRO A 164 13.10 -32.40 -21.60
CA PRO A 164 13.74 -32.80 -20.35
C PRO A 164 15.15 -33.35 -20.60
N PRO A 165 16.13 -33.06 -19.72
CA PRO A 165 17.48 -33.61 -19.84
C PRO A 165 17.53 -35.11 -19.50
N ASP A 166 18.50 -35.83 -20.05
CA ASP A 166 18.67 -37.28 -19.83
C ASP A 166 19.16 -37.62 -18.40
N THR A 167 19.77 -36.64 -17.72
CA THR A 167 20.30 -36.80 -16.36
C THR A 167 19.42 -36.05 -15.37
N LEU A 168 19.04 -36.70 -14.27
CA LEU A 168 18.31 -36.05 -13.16
C LEU A 168 19.27 -35.25 -12.27
N ARG A 169 18.93 -33.98 -12.02
CA ARG A 169 19.55 -33.12 -11.00
C ARG A 169 18.47 -32.63 -10.05
N LEU A 170 18.33 -33.33 -8.93
CA LEU A 170 17.21 -33.12 -8.01
C LEU A 170 17.16 -31.68 -7.48
N LYS A 171 18.32 -31.09 -7.14
CA LYS A 171 18.37 -29.73 -6.58
C LYS A 171 17.79 -28.68 -7.54
N THR A 172 18.13 -28.72 -8.82
CA THR A 172 17.63 -27.75 -9.81
C THR A 172 16.17 -28.01 -10.14
N LEU A 173 15.78 -29.29 -10.24
CA LEU A 173 14.40 -29.70 -10.51
C LEU A 173 13.41 -29.20 -9.44
N LEU A 174 13.75 -29.32 -8.15
CA LEU A 174 12.81 -29.00 -7.06
C LEU A 174 12.81 -27.53 -6.64
N ASN A 175 13.90 -26.78 -6.91
CA ASN A 175 13.97 -25.36 -6.53
C ASN A 175 13.57 -24.43 -7.68
N GLY A 176 13.78 -24.82 -8.94
CA GLY A 176 13.60 -23.91 -10.08
C GLY A 176 14.56 -22.72 -10.02
N ILE A 177 14.11 -21.58 -10.56
CA ILE A 177 14.85 -20.31 -10.52
C ILE A 177 14.02 -19.20 -9.89
N VAL A 178 14.67 -18.12 -9.48
CA VAL A 178 14.03 -16.89 -9.02
C VAL A 178 14.34 -15.79 -10.02
N LEU A 179 13.30 -15.21 -10.62
CA LEU A 179 13.43 -14.10 -11.55
C LEU A 179 13.46 -12.78 -10.78
N ASP A 180 14.51 -11.99 -11.01
CA ASP A 180 14.61 -10.62 -10.49
C ASP A 180 14.13 -9.63 -11.57
N LEU A 181 12.97 -9.05 -11.34
CA LEU A 181 12.27 -8.16 -12.25
C LEU A 181 12.43 -6.69 -11.80
N PRO A 182 13.08 -5.82 -12.60
CA PRO A 182 13.22 -4.40 -12.28
C PRO A 182 11.96 -3.64 -12.68
N VAL A 183 11.06 -3.44 -11.71
CA VAL A 183 9.79 -2.73 -11.91
C VAL A 183 9.98 -1.24 -11.65
N LYS A 184 9.85 -0.42 -12.70
CA LYS A 184 9.91 1.04 -12.57
C LYS A 184 8.56 1.59 -12.10
N VAL A 185 8.58 2.38 -11.03
CA VAL A 185 7.37 2.98 -10.42
C VAL A 185 7.56 4.48 -10.27
N GLN A 186 6.56 5.27 -10.62
CA GLN A 186 6.57 6.71 -10.37
C GLN A 186 6.11 7.01 -8.94
N VAL A 187 6.94 7.71 -8.17
CA VAL A 187 6.69 8.01 -6.76
C VAL A 187 6.88 9.50 -6.49
N PRO A 188 5.91 10.17 -5.83
CA PRO A 188 6.03 11.59 -5.49
C PRO A 188 6.91 11.77 -4.24
N VAL A 189 8.24 11.75 -4.43
CA VAL A 189 9.21 11.91 -3.34
C VAL A 189 9.46 13.40 -3.13
N GLU A 190 9.08 13.92 -1.97
CA GLU A 190 9.15 15.35 -1.69
C GLU A 190 8.46 16.18 -2.81
N GLY A 191 7.32 15.65 -3.28
CA GLY A 191 6.47 16.26 -4.31
C GLY A 191 7.14 16.46 -5.67
N ILE A 192 8.26 15.80 -5.91
CA ILE A 192 8.86 15.62 -7.22
C ILE A 192 8.55 14.18 -7.64
N ASP A 193 7.92 14.00 -8.79
CA ASP A 193 7.74 12.67 -9.37
C ASP A 193 9.10 12.10 -9.75
N LYS A 194 9.53 11.06 -9.03
CA LYS A 194 10.76 10.31 -9.28
C LYS A 194 10.40 8.91 -9.76
N THR A 195 11.10 8.44 -10.78
CA THR A 195 11.05 7.03 -11.16
C THR A 195 12.03 6.25 -10.30
N LEU A 196 11.51 5.36 -9.46
CA LEU A 196 12.29 4.45 -8.63
C LEU A 196 12.23 3.03 -9.20
N THR A 197 13.24 2.21 -8.92
CA THR A 197 13.28 0.82 -9.38
C THR A 197 13.02 -0.12 -8.21
N ALA A 198 11.93 -0.87 -8.30
CA ALA A 198 11.57 -1.94 -7.38
C ALA A 198 12.07 -3.28 -7.92
N THR A 199 12.83 -4.04 -7.13
CA THR A 199 13.26 -5.38 -7.51
C THR A 199 12.24 -6.41 -7.02
N VAL A 200 11.44 -6.94 -7.93
CA VAL A 200 10.43 -7.96 -7.63
C VAL A 200 11.03 -9.35 -7.88
N GLN A 201 11.00 -10.20 -6.86
CA GLN A 201 11.43 -11.60 -6.97
C GLN A 201 10.23 -12.49 -7.27
N GLU A 202 10.26 -13.22 -8.39
CA GLU A 202 9.21 -14.16 -8.81
C GLU A 202 9.80 -15.57 -9.02
N ALA A 203 9.37 -16.54 -8.21
CA ALA A 203 9.77 -17.93 -8.40
C ALA A 203 9.22 -18.51 -9.71
N PHE A 204 10.03 -19.30 -10.40
CA PHE A 204 9.65 -19.99 -11.62
C PHE A 204 10.07 -21.45 -11.61
N MET A 205 9.08 -22.32 -11.85
CA MET A 205 9.24 -23.76 -11.97
C MET A 205 8.34 -24.24 -13.11
N SER A 206 8.88 -25.06 -14.02
CA SER A 206 8.12 -25.65 -15.13
C SER A 206 7.03 -26.61 -14.63
N ARG A 207 5.98 -26.87 -15.42
CA ARG A 207 4.96 -27.86 -15.01
C ARG A 207 5.56 -29.26 -14.99
N PHE A 208 6.51 -29.57 -15.88
CA PHE A 208 7.32 -30.78 -15.80
C PHE A 208 7.92 -30.98 -14.40
N ALA A 209 8.60 -29.95 -13.86
CA ALA A 209 9.18 -30.01 -12.53
C ALA A 209 8.12 -30.11 -11.42
N GLN A 210 7.02 -29.36 -11.54
CA GLN A 210 5.88 -29.45 -10.61
C GLN A 210 5.27 -30.85 -10.56
N ASP A 211 5.15 -31.54 -11.69
CA ASP A 211 4.59 -32.88 -11.76
C ASP A 211 5.49 -33.93 -11.10
N VAL A 212 6.82 -33.80 -11.27
CA VAL A 212 7.77 -34.66 -10.56
C VAL A 212 7.73 -34.37 -9.06
N GLN A 213 7.72 -33.10 -8.65
CA GLN A 213 7.60 -32.70 -7.25
C GLN A 213 6.31 -33.24 -6.61
N LYS A 214 5.20 -33.21 -7.34
CA LYS A 214 3.92 -33.76 -6.89
C LYS A 214 4.03 -35.26 -6.60
N LYS A 215 4.66 -36.03 -7.49
CA LYS A 215 4.91 -37.48 -7.29
C LYS A 215 5.80 -37.75 -6.07
N ILE A 216 6.82 -36.90 -5.86
CA ILE A 216 7.68 -36.98 -4.67
C ILE A 216 6.86 -36.75 -3.40
N ASN A 217 6.00 -35.73 -3.39
CA ASN A 217 5.21 -35.35 -2.23
C ASN A 217 4.06 -36.34 -1.92
N GLU A 218 3.64 -37.17 -2.88
CA GLU A 218 2.67 -38.26 -2.66
C GLU A 218 3.20 -39.35 -1.72
N LYS A 219 4.52 -39.45 -1.51
CA LYS A 219 5.14 -40.40 -0.58
C LYS A 219 6.03 -39.70 0.43
N PHE A 220 6.00 -40.18 1.67
CA PHE A 220 6.92 -39.69 2.69
C PHE A 220 8.33 -40.23 2.41
N ASN A 221 9.29 -39.31 2.15
CA ASN A 221 10.71 -39.60 1.94
C ASN A 221 10.99 -40.77 0.95
N PRO A 222 10.60 -40.64 -0.33
CA PRO A 222 10.80 -41.69 -1.32
C PRO A 222 12.29 -41.93 -1.60
N PRO A 223 12.71 -43.18 -1.86
CA PRO A 223 14.10 -43.49 -2.18
C PRO A 223 14.50 -42.92 -3.55
N GLN A 224 15.79 -42.65 -3.75
CA GLN A 224 16.29 -41.96 -4.95
C GLN A 224 16.01 -42.73 -6.26
N GLU A 225 16.00 -44.06 -6.22
CA GLU A 225 15.65 -44.87 -7.39
C GLU A 225 14.21 -44.63 -7.83
N MET A 226 13.30 -44.45 -6.87
CA MET A 226 11.89 -44.18 -7.13
C MET A 226 11.68 -42.78 -7.72
N ILE A 227 12.41 -41.78 -7.19
CA ILE A 227 12.40 -40.42 -7.76
C ILE A 227 12.90 -40.43 -9.19
N THR A 228 13.99 -41.17 -9.44
CA THR A 228 14.57 -41.31 -10.78
C THR A 228 13.61 -42.00 -11.74
N ALA A 229 12.89 -43.02 -11.28
CA ALA A 229 11.86 -43.70 -12.06
C ALA A 229 10.73 -42.74 -12.45
N TRP A 230 10.18 -41.98 -11.49
CA TRP A 230 9.11 -41.01 -11.78
C TRP A 230 9.55 -39.91 -12.74
N TYR A 231 10.76 -39.39 -12.56
CA TYR A 231 11.36 -38.43 -13.49
C TYR A 231 11.42 -39.00 -14.90
N ARG A 232 11.94 -40.21 -15.06
CA ARG A 232 12.07 -40.87 -16.37
C ARG A 232 10.72 -41.15 -17.01
N ASP A 233 9.74 -41.64 -16.25
CA ASP A 233 8.40 -41.91 -16.76
C ASP A 233 7.76 -40.64 -17.32
N ILE A 234 7.82 -39.54 -16.56
CA ILE A 234 7.28 -38.24 -17.00
C ILE A 234 8.07 -37.69 -18.19
N ALA A 235 9.40 -37.82 -18.20
CA ALA A 235 10.24 -37.38 -19.31
C ALA A 235 9.93 -38.15 -20.60
N LEU A 236 9.76 -39.46 -20.51
CA LEU A 236 9.38 -40.31 -21.64
C LEU A 236 8.00 -39.95 -22.19
N ASP A 237 7.05 -39.59 -21.35
CA ASP A 237 5.73 -39.14 -21.82
C ASP A 237 5.81 -37.83 -22.61
N VAL A 238 6.71 -36.91 -22.23
CA VAL A 238 6.99 -35.69 -22.99
C VAL A 238 7.70 -35.99 -24.31
N LEU A 239 8.75 -36.83 -24.28
CA LEU A 239 9.53 -37.18 -25.48
C LEU A 239 8.72 -37.97 -26.51
N ASN A 240 7.82 -38.85 -26.06
CA ASN A 240 6.93 -39.64 -26.91
C ASN A 240 5.67 -38.87 -27.36
N GLY A 241 5.52 -37.59 -27.00
CA GLY A 241 4.39 -36.76 -27.40
C GLY A 241 3.06 -37.11 -26.72
N LYS A 242 3.06 -37.96 -25.68
CA LYS A 242 1.87 -38.21 -24.85
C LYS A 242 1.52 -37.00 -23.98
N ARG A 243 2.52 -36.17 -23.68
CA ARG A 243 2.38 -34.88 -23.00
C ARG A 243 2.98 -33.79 -23.87
N ALA A 244 2.28 -32.65 -23.97
CA ALA A 244 2.77 -31.50 -24.71
C ALA A 244 4.02 -30.91 -24.03
N LYS A 245 5.03 -30.55 -24.84
CA LYS A 245 6.18 -29.77 -24.38
C LYS A 245 5.72 -28.36 -23.98
N GLU A 246 6.28 -27.85 -22.91
CA GLU A 246 6.11 -26.45 -22.53
C GLU A 246 7.09 -25.57 -23.31
N ASP A 247 6.61 -24.49 -23.91
CA ASP A 247 7.49 -23.47 -24.47
C ASP A 247 8.02 -22.57 -23.34
N ILE A 248 9.12 -23.01 -22.73
CA ILE A 248 9.75 -22.32 -21.59
C ILE A 248 10.27 -20.95 -22.02
N ALA A 249 10.82 -20.84 -23.24
CA ALA A 249 11.25 -19.56 -23.80
C ALA A 249 10.10 -18.55 -23.86
N ALA A 250 8.93 -18.95 -24.38
CA ALA A 250 7.76 -18.07 -24.45
C ALA A 250 7.27 -17.67 -23.06
N ILE A 251 7.21 -18.61 -22.10
CA ILE A 251 6.75 -18.32 -20.73
C ILE A 251 7.70 -17.33 -20.04
N LEU A 252 9.01 -17.56 -20.11
CA LEU A 252 10.01 -16.65 -19.55
C LEU A 252 9.93 -15.27 -20.19
N LYS A 253 9.80 -15.20 -21.53
CA LYS A 253 9.62 -13.95 -22.26
C LYS A 253 8.38 -13.18 -21.80
N THR A 254 7.26 -13.86 -21.54
CA THR A 254 6.07 -13.21 -20.98
C THR A 254 6.33 -12.68 -19.57
N LYS A 255 6.99 -13.47 -18.71
CA LYS A 255 7.28 -13.09 -17.32
C LYS A 255 8.26 -11.92 -17.20
N THR A 256 9.28 -11.87 -18.04
CA THR A 256 10.28 -10.78 -18.01
C THR A 256 9.87 -9.56 -18.83
N SER A 257 8.77 -9.64 -19.59
CA SER A 257 8.33 -8.55 -20.49
C SER A 257 8.09 -7.21 -19.78
N THR A 258 8.36 -6.11 -20.48
CA THR A 258 8.04 -4.75 -20.01
C THR A 258 6.56 -4.58 -19.67
N SER A 259 5.66 -5.21 -20.43
CA SER A 259 4.21 -5.15 -20.17
C SER A 259 3.86 -5.78 -18.82
N ARG A 260 4.49 -6.91 -18.47
CA ARG A 260 4.34 -7.52 -17.15
C ARG A 260 4.88 -6.61 -16.04
N GLN A 261 6.05 -6.01 -16.23
CA GLN A 261 6.64 -5.08 -15.27
C GLN A 261 5.72 -3.86 -15.04
N GLN A 262 5.15 -3.28 -16.11
CA GLN A 262 4.17 -2.18 -16.01
C GLN A 262 2.91 -2.60 -15.25
N ALA A 263 2.39 -3.81 -15.51
CA ALA A 263 1.24 -4.34 -14.79
C ALA A 263 1.51 -4.51 -13.28
N LEU A 264 2.75 -4.87 -12.90
CA LEU A 264 3.15 -4.95 -11.49
C LEU A 264 3.23 -3.56 -10.84
N ALA A 265 3.61 -2.52 -11.58
CA ALA A 265 3.73 -1.14 -11.10
C ALA A 265 2.36 -0.45 -10.88
N GLU A 266 1.34 -0.80 -11.66
CA GLU A 266 0.08 -0.03 -11.74
C GLU A 266 -0.59 0.22 -10.38
N LYS A 267 -0.74 -0.83 -9.57
CA LYS A 267 -1.39 -0.74 -8.25
C LYS A 267 -0.60 0.12 -7.25
N PRO A 268 0.68 -0.18 -6.98
CA PRO A 268 1.50 0.63 -6.08
C PRO A 268 1.66 2.07 -6.57
N GLU A 269 1.84 2.30 -7.87
CA GLU A 269 1.94 3.65 -8.44
C GLU A 269 0.66 4.45 -8.16
N ARG A 270 -0.52 3.88 -8.45
CA ARG A 270 -1.82 4.52 -8.16
C ARG A 270 -1.96 4.86 -6.67
N LEU A 271 -1.55 3.95 -5.78
CA LEU A 271 -1.62 4.20 -4.36
C LEU A 271 -0.74 5.38 -3.95
N LEU A 272 0.55 5.35 -4.35
CA LEU A 272 1.53 6.37 -3.99
C LEU A 272 1.16 7.74 -4.57
N GLN A 273 0.67 7.79 -5.81
CA GLN A 273 0.19 9.03 -6.46
C GLN A 273 -1.10 9.57 -5.83
N SER A 274 -1.95 8.71 -5.26
CA SER A 274 -3.15 9.13 -4.54
C SER A 274 -2.90 9.60 -3.10
N SER A 275 -1.64 9.56 -2.66
CA SER A 275 -1.24 9.82 -1.28
C SER A 275 -0.47 11.14 -1.18
N LYS A 276 -0.76 11.91 -0.13
CA LYS A 276 -0.06 13.17 0.16
C LYS A 276 0.33 13.26 1.62
N VAL A 277 1.62 13.45 1.89
CA VAL A 277 2.10 13.74 3.24
C VAL A 277 1.71 15.17 3.61
N LEU A 278 0.90 15.31 4.65
CA LEU A 278 0.38 16.61 5.10
C LEU A 278 1.19 17.17 6.25
N LEU A 279 1.56 16.32 7.21
CA LEU A 279 2.39 16.67 8.35
C LEU A 279 3.44 15.59 8.56
N ASN A 280 4.61 16.01 9.02
CA ASN A 280 5.59 15.12 9.62
C ASN A 280 6.05 15.67 10.99
N ASP A 281 7.10 15.07 11.54
CA ASP A 281 7.71 15.45 12.82
C ASP A 281 7.97 16.95 12.97
N LYS A 282 8.25 17.67 11.88
CA LYS A 282 8.55 19.12 11.92
C LYS A 282 7.31 19.97 12.11
N GLN A 283 6.14 19.48 11.72
CA GLN A 283 4.88 20.22 11.83
C GLN A 283 4.08 19.84 13.08
N ILE A 284 4.42 18.77 13.80
CA ILE A 284 3.71 18.32 14.99
C ILE A 284 4.56 18.66 16.22
N THR A 285 4.06 19.59 17.05
CA THR A 285 4.84 20.19 18.16
C THR A 285 4.57 19.55 19.52
N GLY A 286 3.47 18.80 19.63
CA GLY A 286 3.11 18.13 20.87
C GLY A 286 1.80 17.38 20.74
N ALA A 287 1.50 16.57 21.75
CA ALA A 287 0.26 15.82 21.80
C ALA A 287 -0.25 15.66 23.23
N THR A 288 -1.57 15.60 23.40
CA THR A 288 -2.23 15.35 24.69
C THR A 288 -3.32 14.31 24.52
N VAL A 289 -3.42 13.38 25.47
CA VAL A 289 -4.45 12.34 25.48
C VAL A 289 -5.48 12.67 26.55
N GLN A 290 -6.76 12.50 26.21
CA GLN A 290 -7.87 12.54 27.14
C GLN A 290 -8.69 11.27 27.03
N SER A 291 -8.69 10.46 28.07
CA SER A 291 -9.50 9.24 28.15
C SER A 291 -10.89 9.53 28.69
N TYR A 292 -11.90 8.84 28.19
CA TYR A 292 -13.28 8.94 28.67
C TYR A 292 -14.03 7.61 28.48
N GLN A 293 -15.07 7.39 29.28
CA GLN A 293 -15.94 6.23 29.09
C GLN A 293 -16.99 6.52 28.02
N GLY A 294 -17.02 5.67 26.99
CA GLY A 294 -18.02 5.69 25.94
C GLY A 294 -19.15 4.70 26.20
N GLN A 295 -19.94 4.45 25.16
CA GLN A 295 -21.08 3.55 25.24
C GLN A 295 -20.63 2.11 25.53
N GLY A 296 -21.31 1.43 26.46
CA GLY A 296 -21.03 0.03 26.81
C GLY A 296 -19.82 -0.17 27.73
N ASN A 297 -19.48 0.80 28.59
CA ASN A 297 -18.36 0.74 29.54
C ASN A 297 -16.97 0.58 28.88
N LYS A 298 -16.87 0.79 27.57
CA LYS A 298 -15.60 0.83 26.86
C LYS A 298 -14.93 2.18 27.08
N THR A 299 -13.63 2.17 27.37
CA THR A 299 -12.84 3.38 27.48
C THR A 299 -12.31 3.75 26.11
N TYR A 300 -12.44 5.02 25.75
CA TYR A 300 -11.90 5.59 24.52
C TYR A 300 -10.92 6.71 24.87
N ALA A 301 -10.01 7.01 23.95
CA ALA A 301 -9.11 8.14 24.04
C ALA A 301 -9.40 9.16 22.92
N ASN A 302 -9.28 10.45 23.26
CA ASN A 302 -9.10 11.51 22.29
C ASN A 302 -7.63 11.92 22.31
N LEU A 303 -6.97 11.88 21.15
CA LEU A 303 -5.60 12.34 20.98
C LEU A 303 -5.63 13.70 20.28
N THR A 304 -5.25 14.75 21.01
CA THR A 304 -5.13 16.11 20.46
C THR A 304 -3.68 16.35 20.05
N LEU A 305 -3.47 16.60 18.76
CA LEU A 305 -2.18 16.99 18.19
C LEU A 305 -2.10 18.50 18.09
N ARG A 306 -1.00 19.08 18.56
CA ARG A 306 -0.64 20.49 18.32
C ARG A 306 0.25 20.59 17.11
N VAL A 307 -0.07 21.50 16.20
CA VAL A 307 0.70 21.71 14.98
C VAL A 307 1.26 23.11 14.87
N THR A 308 2.33 23.27 14.09
CA THR A 308 2.86 24.58 13.72
C THR A 308 1.88 25.34 12.83
N ASP A 309 2.07 26.65 12.65
CA ASP A 309 1.27 27.44 11.71
C ASP A 309 1.41 26.91 10.26
N ASP A 310 2.59 26.44 9.87
CA ASP A 310 2.80 25.76 8.57
C ASP A 310 1.96 24.47 8.50
N GLY A 311 1.96 23.66 9.56
CA GLY A 311 1.12 22.48 9.67
C GLY A 311 -0.38 22.80 9.55
N ARG A 312 -0.86 23.83 10.26
CA ARG A 312 -2.23 24.32 10.12
C ARG A 312 -2.54 24.68 8.67
N MET A 313 -1.70 25.50 8.03
CA MET A 313 -1.94 25.98 6.67
C MET A 313 -1.99 24.82 5.65
N ARG A 314 -1.17 23.77 5.84
CA ARG A 314 -1.20 22.54 5.02
C ARG A 314 -2.53 21.80 5.14
N LEU A 315 -3.00 21.59 6.36
CA LEU A 315 -4.28 20.93 6.63
C LEU A 315 -5.45 21.73 6.11
N TRP A 316 -5.43 23.04 6.33
CA TRP A 316 -6.48 23.91 5.86
C TRP A 316 -6.54 23.89 4.34
N LYS A 317 -5.40 24.06 3.65
CA LYS A 317 -5.34 23.93 2.19
C LYS A 317 -5.79 22.57 1.67
N TYR A 318 -5.45 21.49 2.37
CA TYR A 318 -5.87 20.14 1.95
C TYR A 318 -7.37 19.92 2.15
N SER A 319 -7.94 20.43 3.24
CA SER A 319 -9.34 20.22 3.60
C SER A 319 -10.30 21.22 2.95
N HIS A 320 -9.83 22.42 2.61
CA HIS A 320 -10.63 23.52 2.05
C HIS A 320 -11.34 23.10 0.77
N GLY A 321 -12.67 23.23 0.77
CA GLY A 321 -13.51 22.88 -0.38
C GLY A 321 -13.59 21.38 -0.72
N ARG A 322 -12.99 20.48 0.08
CA ARG A 322 -13.12 19.03 -0.10
C ARG A 322 -14.27 18.49 0.72
N GLN A 323 -15.14 17.73 0.06
CA GLN A 323 -16.17 16.92 0.72
C GLN A 323 -15.59 15.53 0.93
N GLU A 324 -15.42 15.13 2.19
CA GLU A 324 -14.97 13.81 2.64
C GLU A 324 -13.54 13.44 2.19
N PHE A 325 -12.63 13.34 3.16
CA PHE A 325 -11.31 12.77 2.92
C PHE A 325 -10.89 11.92 4.12
N HIS A 326 -9.97 11.00 3.87
CA HIS A 326 -9.39 10.16 4.90
C HIS A 326 -7.99 10.66 5.23
N LEU A 327 -7.71 10.76 6.53
CA LEU A 327 -6.38 11.01 7.06
C LEU A 327 -5.91 9.75 7.76
N MET A 328 -4.68 9.34 7.50
CA MET A 328 -4.01 8.27 8.23
C MET A 328 -2.97 8.90 9.14
N PHE A 329 -3.14 8.73 10.45
CA PHE A 329 -2.13 9.13 11.41
C PHE A 329 -1.25 7.93 11.77
N VAL A 330 0.06 8.06 11.56
CA VAL A 330 1.04 6.99 11.77
C VAL A 330 2.11 7.48 12.73
N VAL A 331 2.45 6.67 13.72
CA VAL A 331 3.55 6.92 14.66
C VAL A 331 4.47 5.69 14.67
N ASN A 332 5.74 5.90 14.38
CA ASN A 332 6.77 4.86 14.30
C ASN A 332 6.35 3.67 13.41
N GLY A 333 5.75 3.96 12.26
CA GLY A 333 5.23 2.95 11.33
C GLY A 333 3.92 2.26 11.77
N VAL A 334 3.37 2.59 12.93
CA VAL A 334 2.10 2.06 13.44
C VAL A 334 0.95 3.01 13.12
N PRO A 335 -0.02 2.60 12.29
CA PRO A 335 -1.21 3.41 11.98
C PRO A 335 -2.18 3.44 13.19
N LEU A 336 -2.36 4.63 13.77
CA LEU A 336 -3.12 4.81 15.01
C LEU A 336 -4.58 5.13 14.78
N ALA A 337 -4.85 5.99 13.79
CA ALA A 337 -6.17 6.56 13.62
C ALA A 337 -6.46 6.85 12.15
N ALA A 338 -7.74 6.75 11.83
CA ALA A 338 -8.27 7.13 10.54
C ALA A 338 -9.61 7.87 10.68
N PRO A 339 -9.59 9.08 11.26
CA PRO A 339 -10.82 9.84 11.36
C PRO A 339 -11.33 10.16 9.95
N LYS A 340 -12.61 9.93 9.72
CA LYS A 340 -13.32 10.57 8.62
C LYS A 340 -13.47 12.05 8.97
N ILE A 341 -13.00 12.92 8.09
CA ILE A 341 -13.10 14.36 8.31
C ILE A 341 -14.14 14.94 7.35
N ASP A 342 -15.20 15.48 7.95
CA ASP A 342 -16.33 16.07 7.24
C ASP A 342 -16.32 17.61 7.29
N THR A 343 -15.32 18.20 7.96
CA THR A 343 -15.19 19.65 8.17
C THR A 343 -13.79 20.14 7.82
N GLU A 344 -13.66 21.43 7.49
CA GLU A 344 -12.37 22.07 7.27
C GLU A 344 -11.49 22.03 8.53
N LEU A 345 -10.18 21.81 8.33
CA LEU A 345 -9.17 21.74 9.38
C LEU A 345 -8.34 23.04 9.39
N SER A 346 -8.89 24.10 9.97
CA SER A 346 -8.24 25.42 10.07
C SER A 346 -7.63 25.72 11.44
N SER A 347 -7.68 24.78 12.39
CA SER A 347 -7.15 24.96 13.74
C SER A 347 -5.68 24.52 13.85
N ASN A 348 -4.97 25.10 14.84
CA ASN A 348 -3.63 24.65 15.25
C ASN A 348 -3.69 23.37 16.12
N GLU A 349 -4.89 22.90 16.44
CA GLU A 349 -5.12 21.66 17.18
C GLU A 349 -6.01 20.71 16.38
N ILE A 350 -5.58 19.46 16.25
CA ILE A 350 -6.32 18.39 15.58
C ILE A 350 -6.71 17.37 16.65
N VAL A 351 -8.01 17.07 16.77
CA VAL A 351 -8.48 16.06 17.73
C VAL A 351 -8.84 14.79 16.98
N LEU A 352 -8.04 13.73 17.19
CA LEU A 352 -8.36 12.37 16.77
C LEU A 352 -9.27 11.76 17.84
N ARG A 353 -10.56 11.61 17.52
CA ARG A 353 -11.59 11.21 18.50
C ARG A 353 -11.81 9.70 18.52
N GLN A 354 -12.34 9.20 19.64
CA GLN A 354 -12.86 7.83 19.78
C GLN A 354 -11.82 6.74 19.46
N LEU A 355 -10.55 6.95 19.82
CA LEU A 355 -9.52 5.93 19.68
C LEU A 355 -9.82 4.78 20.67
N PRO A 356 -9.98 3.53 20.19
CA PRO A 356 -10.33 2.41 21.04
C PRO A 356 -9.17 1.96 21.93
N ASN A 357 -7.93 2.06 21.45
CA ASN A 357 -6.75 1.69 22.21
C ASN A 357 -6.13 2.91 22.91
N VAL A 358 -6.38 3.02 24.21
CA VAL A 358 -5.91 4.13 25.07
C VAL A 358 -4.40 4.07 25.27
N GLU A 359 -3.85 2.88 25.48
CA GLU A 359 -2.40 2.67 25.70
C GLU A 359 -1.60 3.13 24.49
N LEU A 360 -2.04 2.71 23.30
CA LEU A 360 -1.41 3.09 22.04
C LEU A 360 -1.50 4.61 21.78
N ALA A 361 -2.61 5.25 22.15
CA ALA A 361 -2.75 6.70 22.08
C ALA A 361 -1.79 7.42 23.04
N GLN A 362 -1.59 6.87 24.24
CA GLN A 362 -0.67 7.40 25.25
C GLN A 362 0.79 7.26 24.81
N GLU A 363 1.19 6.07 24.35
CA GLU A 363 2.53 5.81 23.82
C GLU A 363 2.86 6.75 22.65
N ALA A 364 1.90 6.98 21.78
CA ALA A 364 2.04 7.93 20.68
C ALA A 364 2.27 9.36 21.16
N ALA A 365 1.49 9.82 22.14
CA ALA A 365 1.65 11.16 22.70
C ALA A 365 3.00 11.34 23.40
N ASP A 366 3.42 10.34 24.17
CA ASP A 366 4.71 10.34 24.86
C ASP A 366 5.87 10.36 23.86
N PHE A 367 5.79 9.58 22.77
CA PHE A 367 6.75 9.60 21.68
C PHE A 367 6.87 10.98 21.03
N ILE A 368 5.73 11.59 20.66
CA ILE A 368 5.67 12.93 20.05
C ILE A 368 6.29 13.98 20.99
N ASN A 369 5.92 13.96 22.26
CA ASN A 369 6.38 14.93 23.24
C ASN A 369 7.88 14.77 23.54
N LYS A 370 8.39 13.54 23.63
CA LYS A 370 9.82 13.27 23.79
C LYS A 370 10.63 13.81 22.61
N LYS A 371 10.19 13.53 21.38
CA LYS A 371 10.86 14.02 20.17
C LYS A 371 10.83 15.56 20.06
N GLY A 372 9.73 16.18 20.49
CA GLY A 372 9.61 17.64 20.59
C GLY A 372 10.56 18.29 21.61
N GLN A 373 11.08 17.53 22.58
CA GLN A 373 12.10 17.99 23.52
C GLN A 373 13.52 17.87 22.94
N GLU A 374 13.80 16.77 22.23
CA GLU A 374 15.12 16.52 21.60
C GLU A 374 15.41 17.45 20.41
N SER A 375 14.39 18.04 19.81
CA SER A 375 14.49 18.93 18.65
C SER A 375 14.60 20.43 19.01
N LYS A 376 14.57 20.78 20.31
CA LYS A 376 14.87 22.14 20.78
C LYS A 376 16.39 22.27 21.00
N PRO A 377 17.08 23.15 20.26
CA PRO A 377 18.52 23.35 20.41
C PRO A 377 18.92 23.89 21.78
#